data_AF-A0A2U3Q3B8-F1
#
_entry.id   AF-A0A2U3Q3B8-F1
#
_cell.length_a   1.000
_cell.length_b   1.000
_cell.length_c   1.000
_cell.angle_alpha   90.00
_cell.angle_beta   90.00
_cell.angle_gamma   90.00
#
_symmetry.space_group_name_H-M   'P 1'
#
loop_
_entity.id
_entity.type
_entity.pdbx_description
1 polymer ?
#
loop_
_entity_poly.entity_id
_entity_poly.type
_entity_poly.pdbx_seq_one_letter_code
_entity_poly.pdbx_strand_id
1 'polypeptide(L)'
;MNEDLQEVIDLTRGEALKNGVSVESQLPKGLPIIAGDRVQLQQVVLNLVLDALQAMGAVSEGARQVIITTRQIELNDLCVGLKQSRPS
;
A
#
# COMPACT_ATOMS: atom_id res chain seq x y z
N MET A 1 14.03 3.93 1.74
CA MET A 1 13.12 2.76 1.75
C MET A 1 11.74 3.16 2.22
N ASN A 2 11.49 3.50 3.50
CA ASN A 2 10.15 3.98 3.89
C ASN A 2 9.73 5.24 3.13
N GLU A 3 10.67 6.16 2.90
CA GLU A 3 10.42 7.39 2.12
C GLU A 3 10.03 7.05 0.68
N ASP A 4 10.81 6.18 0.01
CA ASP A 4 10.53 5.67 -1.34
C ASP A 4 9.14 5.00 -1.45
N LEU A 5 8.72 4.26 -0.42
CA LEU A 5 7.39 3.65 -0.37
C LEU A 5 6.29 4.67 -0.09
N GLN A 6 6.56 5.63 0.81
CA GLN A 6 5.62 6.69 1.15
C GLN A 6 5.31 7.55 -0.08
N GLU A 7 6.30 7.85 -0.93
CA GLU A 7 6.10 8.59 -2.17
C GLU A 7 5.15 7.87 -3.13
N VAL A 8 5.32 6.56 -3.33
CA VAL A 8 4.40 5.74 -4.16
C VAL A 8 2.98 5.73 -3.58
N ILE A 9 2.87 5.61 -2.26
CA ILE A 9 1.56 5.62 -1.59
C ILE A 9 0.89 7.00 -1.71
N ASP A 10 1.66 8.08 -1.61
CA ASP A 10 1.14 9.44 -1.73
C ASP A 10 0.68 9.74 -3.16
N LEU A 11 1.40 9.27 -4.18
CA LEU A 11 1.00 9.36 -5.59
C LEU A 11 -0.34 8.65 -5.86
N THR A 12 -0.53 7.48 -5.25
CA THR A 12 -1.75 6.68 -5.44
C THR A 12 -2.93 7.16 -4.59
N ARG A 13 -2.68 7.86 -3.46
CA ARG A 13 -3.74 8.41 -2.60
C ARG A 13 -4.66 9.37 -3.35
N GLY A 14 -4.11 10.22 -4.23
CA GLY A 14 -4.91 11.15 -5.02
C GLY A 14 -5.91 10.45 -5.94
N GLU A 15 -5.50 9.35 -6.58
CA GLU A 15 -6.36 8.57 -7.46
C GLU A 15 -7.36 7.72 -6.66
N ALA A 16 -6.94 7.16 -5.54
CA ALA A 16 -7.82 6.44 -4.62
C ALA A 16 -8.96 7.33 -4.11
N LEU A 17 -8.66 8.56 -3.71
CA LEU A 17 -9.65 9.51 -3.23
C LEU A 17 -10.71 9.86 -4.28
N LYS A 18 -10.32 9.99 -5.57
CA LYS A 18 -11.30 10.18 -6.66
C LYS A 18 -12.25 8.99 -6.80
N ASN A 19 -11.80 7.80 -6.45
CA ASN A 19 -12.59 6.57 -6.44
C ASN A 19 -13.33 6.37 -5.10
N GLY A 20 -13.33 7.34 -4.19
CA GLY A 20 -13.98 7.24 -2.87
C GLY A 20 -13.31 6.20 -1.95
N VAL A 21 -12.00 5.99 -2.11
CA VAL A 21 -11.18 5.09 -1.31
C VAL A 21 -10.15 5.90 -0.53
N SER A 22 -10.08 5.72 0.79
CA SER A 22 -8.99 6.24 1.62
C SER A 22 -7.82 5.26 1.62
N VAL A 23 -6.59 5.76 1.48
CA VAL A 23 -5.36 4.97 1.56
C VAL A 23 -4.51 5.44 2.72
N GLU A 24 -4.24 4.53 3.65
CA GLU A 24 -3.37 4.73 4.80
C GLU A 24 -2.12 3.85 4.70
N SER A 25 -1.02 4.35 5.26
CA SER A 25 0.25 3.62 5.34
C SER A 25 0.66 3.42 6.80
N GLN A 26 1.10 2.20 7.12
CA GLN A 26 1.73 1.86 8.39
C GLN A 26 3.12 1.31 8.09
N LEU A 27 4.09 2.21 8.04
CA LEU A 27 5.49 1.94 7.70
C LEU A 27 6.36 2.14 8.95
N PRO A 28 6.67 1.09 9.73
CA PRO A 28 7.49 1.19 10.94
C PRO A 28 8.86 1.79 10.61
N LYS A 29 9.36 2.69 11.45
CA LYS A 29 10.74 3.20 11.30
C LYS A 29 11.74 2.06 11.52
N GLY A 30 12.88 2.12 10.82
CA GLY A 30 13.98 1.17 11.02
C GLY A 30 13.79 -0.17 10.30
N LEU A 31 13.01 -0.22 9.22
CA LEU A 31 13.02 -1.39 8.33
C LEU A 31 14.45 -1.64 7.82
N PRO A 32 14.86 -2.91 7.68
CA PRO A 32 16.19 -3.24 7.20
C PRO A 32 16.38 -2.66 5.81
N ILE A 33 17.62 -2.25 5.52
CA ILE A 33 18.01 -1.96 4.14
C ILE A 33 18.11 -3.31 3.44
N ILE A 34 17.04 -3.68 2.76
CA ILE A 34 16.95 -4.94 2.02
C ILE A 34 17.89 -4.87 0.82
N ALA A 35 18.67 -5.93 0.59
CA ALA A 35 19.41 -6.12 -0.65
C ALA A 35 18.41 -6.49 -1.76
N GLY A 36 17.79 -5.48 -2.36
CA GLY A 36 16.80 -5.64 -3.42
C GLY A 36 16.65 -4.34 -4.20
N ASP A 37 16.14 -4.45 -5.43
CA ASP A 37 15.87 -3.29 -6.25
C ASP A 37 14.69 -2.50 -5.65
N ARG A 38 14.98 -1.28 -5.19
CA ARG A 38 13.97 -0.37 -4.63
C ARG A 38 12.83 -0.12 -5.63
N VAL A 39 13.13 -0.08 -6.92
CA VAL A 39 12.14 0.13 -7.98
C VAL A 39 11.19 -1.07 -8.07
N GLN A 40 11.67 -2.30 -7.91
CA GLN A 40 10.79 -3.47 -7.86
C GLN A 40 9.83 -3.41 -6.67
N LEU A 41 10.31 -3.02 -5.49
CA LEU A 41 9.45 -2.91 -4.32
C LEU A 41 8.40 -1.81 -4.50
N GLN A 42 8.78 -0.66 -5.05
CA GLN A 42 7.85 0.41 -5.42
C GLN A 42 6.80 -0.08 -6.42
N GLN A 43 7.18 -0.86 -7.43
CA GLN A 43 6.25 -1.45 -8.40
C GLN A 43 5.28 -2.44 -7.75
N VAL A 44 5.75 -3.27 -6.80
CA VAL A 44 4.88 -4.18 -6.03
C VAL A 44 3.85 -3.38 -5.24
N VAL A 45 4.25 -2.32 -4.53
CA VAL A 45 3.32 -1.48 -3.78
C VAL A 45 2.30 -0.81 -4.71
N LEU A 46 2.76 -0.27 -5.84
CA LEU A 46 1.88 0.32 -6.84
C LEU A 46 0.84 -0.69 -7.35
N ASN A 47 1.29 -1.90 -7.72
CA ASN A 47 0.41 -2.96 -8.20
C ASN A 47 -0.63 -3.34 -7.14
N LEU A 48 -0.22 -3.50 -5.88
CA LEU A 48 -1.14 -3.83 -4.78
C LEU A 48 -2.21 -2.75 -4.58
N VAL A 49 -1.84 -1.47 -4.67
CA VAL A 49 -2.81 -0.37 -4.56
C VAL A 49 -3.77 -0.37 -5.74
N LEU A 50 -3.28 -0.53 -6.96
CA LEU A 50 -4.12 -0.60 -8.15
C LEU A 50 -5.08 -1.79 -8.10
N ASP A 51 -4.61 -2.97 -7.70
CA ASP A 51 -5.43 -4.18 -7.53
C ASP A 51 -6.54 -3.94 -6.49
N ALA A 52 -6.21 -3.30 -5.37
CA ALA A 52 -7.19 -2.96 -4.34
C ALA A 52 -8.24 -1.98 -4.86
N LEU A 53 -7.82 -0.93 -5.59
CA LEU A 53 -8.73 0.04 -6.20
C LEU A 53 -9.65 -0.61 -7.23
N GLN A 54 -9.13 -1.49 -8.09
CA GLN A 54 -9.93 -2.24 -9.06
C GLN A 54 -10.96 -3.16 -8.37
N ALA A 55 -10.53 -3.92 -7.36
CA ALA A 55 -11.41 -4.81 -6.61
C ALA A 55 -12.52 -4.06 -5.85
N MET A 56 -12.27 -2.82 -5.47
CA MET A 56 -13.20 -1.97 -4.74
C MET A 56 -14.09 -1.12 -5.64
N GLY A 57 -13.62 -0.73 -6.83
CA GLY A 57 -14.40 0.05 -7.82
C GLY A 57 -15.67 -0.68 -8.30
N ALA A 58 -15.72 -2.01 -8.16
CA ALA A 58 -16.89 -2.83 -8.47
C ALA A 58 -17.99 -2.81 -7.40
N VAL A 59 -17.77 -2.20 -6.23
CA VAL A 59 -18.71 -2.20 -5.09
C VAL A 59 -19.29 -0.80 -4.88
N SER A 60 -20.62 -0.67 -4.96
CA SER A 60 -21.27 0.63 -5.17
C SER A 60 -21.49 1.50 -3.92
N GLU A 61 -21.31 1.01 -2.69
CA GLU A 61 -21.72 1.79 -1.50
C GLU A 61 -20.73 1.70 -0.32
N GLY A 62 -20.54 2.86 0.34
CA GLY A 62 -19.90 3.10 1.64
C GLY A 62 -18.40 3.45 1.64
N ALA A 63 -17.89 3.87 2.82
CA ALA A 63 -16.51 4.32 2.98
C ALA A 63 -15.53 3.16 2.86
N ARG A 64 -14.63 3.23 1.87
CA ARG A 64 -13.66 2.18 1.56
C ARG A 64 -12.28 2.59 2.05
N GLN A 65 -11.59 1.70 2.76
CA GLN A 65 -10.28 1.97 3.31
C GLN A 65 -9.30 0.87 2.91
N VAL A 66 -8.11 1.29 2.47
CA VAL A 66 -6.94 0.44 2.25
C VAL A 66 -5.86 0.84 3.22
N ILE A 67 -5.29 -0.14 3.90
CA ILE A 67 -4.14 0.03 4.78
C ILE A 67 -3.00 -0.79 4.21
N ILE A 68 -1.92 -0.10 3.86
CA ILE A 68 -0.66 -0.71 3.41
C ILE A 68 0.24 -0.83 4.63
N THR A 69 0.71 -2.03 4.89
CA THR A 69 1.55 -2.34 6.05
C THR A 69 2.86 -2.93 5.57
N THR A 70 3.96 -2.55 6.23
CA THR A 70 5.26 -3.20 6.01
C THR A 70 5.73 -3.82 7.31
N ARG A 71 6.22 -5.05 7.25
CA ARG A 71 6.79 -5.75 8.40
C ARG A 71 8.05 -6.49 7.99
N GLN A 72 9.09 -6.35 8.79
CA GLN A 72 10.26 -7.22 8.71
C GLN A 72 9.88 -8.62 9.23
N ILE A 73 10.15 -9.66 8.45
CA ILE A 73 9.92 -11.06 8.84
C ILE A 73 11.24 -11.70 9.31
N GLU A 74 12.33 -11.44 8.60
CA GLU A 74 13.69 -11.91 8.91
C GLU A 74 14.72 -10.78 8.72
N LEU A 75 16.00 -11.03 9.05
CA LEU A 75 17.06 -10.01 9.00
C LEU A 75 17.12 -9.25 7.66
N ASN A 76 16.82 -9.93 6.56
CA ASN A 76 16.85 -9.40 5.20
C ASN A 76 15.51 -9.53 4.44
N ASP A 77 14.41 -9.85 5.13
CA ASP A 77 13.12 -10.07 4.46
C ASP A 77 12.09 -9.04 4.93
N LEU A 78 11.49 -8.36 3.96
CA LEU A 78 10.36 -7.46 4.18
C LEU A 78 9.11 -8.03 3.53
N CYS A 79 8.02 -8.02 4.28
CA CYS A 79 6.69 -8.29 3.77
C CYS A 79 5.90 -6.99 3.65
N VAL A 80 5.25 -6.84 2.50
CA VAL A 80 4.25 -5.81 2.25
C VAL A 80 2.88 -6.47 2.29
N GLY A 81 2.02 -6.00 3.19
CA GLY A 81 0.65 -6.46 3.34
C GLY A 81 -0.34 -5.37 2.98
N LEU A 82 -1.47 -5.77 2.38
CA LEU A 82 -2.59 -4.90 2.09
C LEU A 82 -3.83 -5.39 2.85
N LYS A 83 -4.47 -4.49 3.61
CA LYS A 83 -5.74 -4.74 4.27
C LYS A 83 -6.79 -3.82 3.68
N GLN A 84 -7.91 -4.41 3.25
CA GLN A 84 -9.07 -3.67 2.75
C GLN A 84 -10.24 -3.81 3.72
N SER A 85 -10.95 -2.71 3.99
CA SER A 85 -12.23 -2.73 4.67
C SER A 85 -13.34 -2.43 3.66
N ARG A 86 -14.36 -3.29 3.65
CA ARG A 86 -15.63 -3.03 2.97
C ARG A 86 -16.65 -2.61 4.03
N PRO A 87 -17.52 -1.65 3.72
CA PRO A 87 -18.61 -1.28 4.63
C PRO A 87 -19.50 -2.50 4.90
N SER A 88 -19.93 -2.61 6.15
CA SER A 88 -20.84 -3.63 6.68
C SER A 88 -22.28 -3.42 6.23
#